data_AF-A0A8T2DJR0-F1
#
_entry.id   AF-A0A8T2DJR0-F1
#
_cell.length_a   1.000
_cell.length_b   1.000
_cell.length_c   1.000
_cell.angle_alpha   90.00
_cell.angle_beta   90.00
_cell.angle_gamma   90.00
#
_symmetry.space_group_name_H-M   'P 1'
#
loop_
_entity.id
_entity.type
_entity.pdbx_description
1 polymer ?
#
loop_
_entity_poly.entity_id
_entity_poly.type
_entity_poly.pdbx_seq_one_letter_code
_entity_poly.pdbx_strand_id
1 'polypeptide(L)'
;MNDQLLKDVSEDEIRDALFSIGGSRAPGPDGFNAVYYQTYLDIVGSSIVAEVKTFFNTGTMDKVFITDNVLIAHEVLHSLRVRKRCATSYMAVKTNISKAYDRIEWRFLEEVLKKGFDNSWINWIMECVRTVSFSVLINGSPYGQFEPTRGLRQGDPLSPSLFILCVDVLSTLMTQETLEGKIQAIRISNGGPAVSHLLFADDSLFFLKAHQKNSTNLLQIFDEYKETSGPLINFAKSSITFGSRVFQHTREGIMKTLKIPNNCGGGKYLGLPEQFGGRKKEMLQYIHDQVRKRIKDAAMGIDLIAGGKSKKTKRTAPKSDDVYLKLLVKLYRFLVRRSNSNFNAVILKRLFMSKVNKAPLSLSRLVEFMTGKDDKIAVLVGTITDDLRVHEIPAMKVTALRFTERARARIEKAGGECLTFDQLALRAPLGQNTVLLRGPKNSREAVKHFGPAPGVPHSNTKPYVRHKGRKFEKARGKRKSRGFKV
;
A
#
# COMPACT_ATOMS: atom_id res chain seq x y z
N MET A 1 -14.15 -9.78 -38.26
CA MET A 1 -13.03 -9.24 -37.43
C MET A 1 -13.45 -7.97 -36.70
N ASN A 2 -14.21 -7.07 -37.32
CA ASN A 2 -14.79 -5.90 -36.64
C ASN A 2 -16.00 -6.21 -35.74
N ASP A 3 -16.78 -7.27 -36.03
CA ASP A 3 -17.92 -7.66 -35.18
C ASP A 3 -17.53 -8.23 -33.81
N GLN A 4 -16.28 -8.69 -33.66
CA GLN A 4 -15.74 -9.12 -32.35
C GLN A 4 -15.32 -7.94 -31.47
N LEU A 5 -15.01 -6.78 -32.06
CA LEU A 5 -14.63 -5.56 -31.34
C LEU A 5 -15.84 -4.71 -30.92
N LEU A 6 -17.03 -5.05 -31.42
CA LEU A 6 -18.31 -4.39 -31.11
C LEU A 6 -19.18 -5.20 -30.13
N LYS A 7 -18.69 -6.34 -29.64
CA LYS A 7 -19.39 -7.12 -28.61
C LYS A 7 -19.17 -6.50 -27.24
N ASP A 8 -20.24 -6.49 -26.44
CA ASP A 8 -20.18 -6.10 -25.03
C ASP A 8 -19.14 -6.95 -24.29
N VAL A 9 -18.31 -6.28 -23.48
CA VAL A 9 -17.23 -6.93 -22.72
C VAL A 9 -17.83 -7.90 -21.71
N SER A 10 -17.40 -9.17 -21.80
CA SER A 10 -17.90 -10.23 -20.93
C SER A 10 -17.24 -10.20 -19.55
N GLU A 11 -17.94 -10.71 -18.53
CA GLU A 11 -17.38 -10.82 -17.17
C GLU A 11 -16.13 -11.68 -17.11
N ASP A 12 -16.08 -12.73 -17.94
CA ASP A 12 -14.96 -13.64 -18.03
C ASP A 12 -13.71 -12.95 -18.61
N GLU A 13 -13.87 -12.06 -19.60
CA GLU A 13 -12.76 -11.26 -20.14
C GLU A 13 -12.21 -10.25 -19.13
N ILE A 14 -13.08 -9.59 -18.35
CA ILE A 14 -12.68 -8.65 -17.29
C ILE A 14 -11.90 -9.39 -16.20
N ARG A 15 -12.37 -10.60 -15.86
CA ARG A 15 -11.72 -11.46 -14.88
C ARG A 15 -10.36 -11.93 -15.39
N ASP A 16 -10.29 -12.45 -16.60
CA ASP A 16 -9.04 -12.94 -17.20
C ASP A 16 -8.01 -11.80 -17.34
N ALA A 17 -8.46 -10.59 -17.70
CA ALA A 17 -7.62 -9.40 -17.71
C ALA A 17 -7.10 -9.03 -16.31
N LEU A 18 -7.93 -9.07 -15.26
CA LEU A 18 -7.52 -8.80 -13.88
C LEU A 18 -6.48 -9.82 -13.38
N PHE A 19 -6.64 -11.10 -13.73
CA PHE A 19 -5.70 -12.17 -13.37
C PHE A 19 -4.41 -12.17 -14.21
N SER A 20 -4.41 -11.53 -15.37
CA SER A 20 -3.19 -11.28 -16.17
C SER A 20 -2.24 -10.24 -15.54
N ILE A 21 -2.75 -9.41 -14.62
CA ILE A 21 -1.96 -8.38 -13.93
C ILE A 21 -1.05 -9.03 -12.89
N GLY A 22 0.25 -8.73 -12.95
CA GLY A 22 1.22 -9.22 -11.97
C GLY A 22 0.91 -8.74 -10.55
N GLY A 23 0.63 -9.67 -9.63
CA GLY A 23 0.13 -9.39 -8.28
C GLY A 23 1.01 -8.50 -7.38
N SER A 24 2.31 -8.40 -7.67
CA SER A 24 3.27 -7.58 -6.92
C SER A 24 3.57 -6.22 -7.56
N ARG A 25 2.79 -5.78 -8.55
CA ARG A 25 2.91 -4.43 -9.11
C ARG A 25 2.52 -3.39 -8.05
N ALA A 26 3.11 -2.20 -8.17
CA ALA A 26 2.90 -1.11 -7.21
C ALA A 26 1.40 -0.83 -7.03
N PRO A 27 0.94 -0.62 -5.78
CA PRO A 27 -0.47 -0.36 -5.50
C PRO A 27 -0.92 0.93 -6.17
N GLY A 28 -2.20 0.98 -6.52
CA GLY A 28 -2.83 2.19 -7.01
C GLY A 28 -2.96 3.26 -5.90
N PRO A 29 -3.61 4.39 -6.21
CA PRO A 29 -3.91 5.45 -5.24
C PRO A 29 -4.75 4.98 -4.04
N ASP A 30 -5.46 3.86 -4.23
CA ASP A 30 -6.25 3.11 -3.24
C ASP A 30 -5.39 2.33 -2.23
N GLY A 31 -4.08 2.20 -2.46
CA GLY A 31 -3.15 1.48 -1.58
C GLY A 31 -3.26 -0.04 -1.65
N PHE A 32 -4.11 -0.58 -2.54
CA PHE A 32 -4.31 -2.02 -2.70
C PHE A 32 -3.54 -2.54 -3.92
N ASN A 33 -2.82 -3.65 -3.72
CA ASN A 33 -2.15 -4.33 -4.83
C ASN A 33 -3.17 -5.13 -5.66
N ALA A 34 -2.83 -5.47 -6.90
CA ALA A 34 -3.64 -6.37 -7.75
C ALA A 34 -4.02 -7.70 -7.05
N VAL A 35 -3.17 -8.19 -6.13
CA VAL A 35 -3.49 -9.37 -5.28
C VAL A 35 -4.76 -9.18 -4.47
N TYR A 36 -5.05 -7.98 -3.97
CA TYR A 36 -6.27 -7.70 -3.21
C TYR A 36 -7.52 -7.96 -4.07
N TYR A 37 -7.56 -7.38 -5.27
CA TYR A 37 -8.67 -7.55 -6.21
C TYR A 37 -8.79 -8.98 -6.75
N GLN A 38 -7.67 -9.66 -6.96
CA GLN A 38 -7.65 -11.07 -7.34
C GLN A 38 -8.13 -12.01 -6.20
N THR A 39 -7.93 -11.63 -4.93
CA THR A 39 -8.27 -12.45 -3.77
C THR A 39 -9.70 -12.21 -3.26
N TYR A 40 -10.20 -10.98 -3.39
CA TYR A 40 -11.53 -10.58 -2.91
C TYR A 40 -12.51 -10.30 -4.06
N LEU A 41 -12.27 -10.89 -5.23
CA LEU A 41 -13.13 -10.73 -6.40
C LEU A 41 -14.58 -11.13 -6.10
N ASP A 42 -14.79 -12.10 -5.22
CA ASP A 42 -16.12 -12.58 -4.81
C ASP A 42 -16.93 -11.50 -4.07
N ILE A 43 -16.26 -10.49 -3.50
CA ILE A 43 -16.86 -9.41 -2.70
C ILE A 43 -16.94 -8.11 -3.51
N VAL A 44 -15.86 -7.77 -4.23
CA VAL A 44 -15.73 -6.47 -4.93
C VAL A 44 -15.99 -6.60 -6.45
N GLY A 45 -16.09 -7.82 -6.97
CA GLY A 45 -16.13 -8.11 -8.41
C GLY A 45 -17.40 -7.61 -9.10
N SER A 46 -18.56 -7.67 -8.45
CA SER A 46 -19.80 -7.13 -9.01
C SER A 46 -19.71 -5.61 -9.23
N SER A 47 -19.06 -4.89 -8.32
CA SER A 47 -18.83 -3.44 -8.45
C SER A 47 -17.83 -3.13 -9.57
N ILE A 48 -16.74 -3.90 -9.67
CA ILE A 48 -15.69 -3.70 -10.69
C ILE A 48 -16.24 -4.00 -12.09
N VAL A 49 -17.01 -5.08 -12.23
CA VAL A 49 -17.66 -5.46 -13.48
C VAL A 49 -18.67 -4.40 -13.90
N ALA A 50 -19.48 -3.91 -12.96
CA ALA A 50 -20.45 -2.86 -13.24
C ALA A 50 -19.77 -1.57 -13.72
N GLU A 51 -18.66 -1.18 -13.10
CA GLU A 51 -17.86 0.01 -13.43
C GLU A 51 -17.15 -0.10 -14.79
N VAL A 52 -16.58 -1.27 -15.10
CA VAL A 52 -15.94 -1.52 -16.41
C VAL A 52 -16.99 -1.58 -17.53
N LYS A 53 -18.14 -2.22 -17.28
CA LYS A 53 -19.26 -2.24 -18.25
C LYS A 53 -19.86 -0.85 -18.46
N THR A 54 -19.97 -0.04 -17.42
CA THR A 54 -20.39 1.36 -17.58
C THR A 54 -19.38 2.14 -18.40
N PHE A 55 -18.07 2.01 -18.16
CA PHE A 55 -17.03 2.65 -18.97
C PHE A 55 -17.13 2.33 -20.47
N PHE A 56 -17.30 1.06 -20.86
CA PHE A 56 -17.43 0.68 -22.26
C PHE A 56 -18.73 1.17 -22.92
N ASN A 57 -19.80 1.35 -22.12
CA ASN A 57 -21.11 1.82 -22.61
C ASN A 57 -21.24 3.35 -22.64
N THR A 58 -20.59 4.08 -21.73
CA THR A 58 -20.70 5.54 -21.62
C THR A 58 -19.49 6.29 -22.17
N GLY A 59 -18.37 5.60 -22.41
CA GLY A 59 -17.13 6.17 -22.95
C GLY A 59 -16.37 7.09 -21.98
N THR A 60 -16.81 7.18 -20.72
CA THR A 60 -16.24 8.06 -19.70
C THR A 60 -15.44 7.28 -18.67
N MET A 61 -14.13 7.53 -18.63
CA MET A 61 -13.22 7.05 -17.59
C MET A 61 -12.88 8.21 -16.67
N ASP A 62 -13.34 8.20 -15.42
CA ASP A 62 -12.90 9.21 -14.46
C ASP A 62 -11.55 8.83 -13.85
N LYS A 63 -10.49 9.16 -14.57
CA LYS A 63 -9.14 9.32 -14.01
C LYS A 63 -8.48 10.55 -14.64
N VAL A 64 -8.82 11.73 -14.13
CA VAL A 64 -7.98 12.92 -14.32
C VAL A 64 -6.67 12.64 -13.60
N PHE A 65 -5.63 12.26 -14.33
CA PHE A 65 -4.31 12.20 -13.73
C PHE A 65 -3.89 13.62 -13.37
N ILE A 66 -3.35 13.79 -12.16
CA ILE A 66 -2.71 15.05 -11.74
C ILE A 66 -1.69 15.51 -12.80
N THR A 67 -1.06 14.56 -13.50
CA THR A 67 -0.10 14.83 -14.58
C THR A 67 -0.69 15.64 -15.72
N ASP A 68 -1.97 15.47 -16.05
CA ASP A 68 -2.58 16.15 -17.20
C ASP A 68 -2.83 17.62 -16.87
N ASN A 69 -3.36 17.90 -15.67
CA ASN A 69 -3.49 19.26 -15.17
C ASN A 69 -2.13 19.97 -15.04
N VAL A 70 -1.10 19.24 -14.60
CA VAL A 70 0.27 19.73 -14.54
C VAL A 70 0.81 20.03 -15.94
N LEU A 71 0.61 19.15 -16.92
CA LEU A 71 1.07 19.32 -18.30
C LEU A 71 0.38 20.52 -18.97
N ILE A 72 -0.94 20.65 -18.82
CA ILE A 72 -1.70 21.78 -19.39
C ILE A 72 -1.23 23.08 -18.74
N ALA A 73 -1.13 23.13 -17.41
CA ALA A 73 -0.63 24.32 -16.71
C ALA A 73 0.78 24.70 -17.17
N HIS A 74 1.68 23.73 -17.34
CA HIS A 74 3.03 23.98 -17.84
C HIS A 74 3.05 24.49 -19.28
N GLU A 75 2.28 23.88 -20.19
CA GLU A 75 2.25 24.31 -21.59
C GLU A 75 1.66 25.71 -21.74
N VAL A 76 0.64 26.06 -20.95
CA VAL A 76 0.04 27.40 -20.93
C VAL A 76 1.04 28.43 -20.40
N LEU A 77 1.67 28.18 -19.24
CA LEU A 77 2.67 29.07 -18.64
C LEU A 77 3.91 29.22 -19.54
N HIS A 78 4.35 28.14 -20.18
CA HIS A 78 5.43 28.18 -21.17
C HIS A 78 5.04 29.01 -22.41
N SER A 79 3.80 28.86 -22.88
CA SER A 79 3.27 29.62 -24.02
C SER A 79 3.20 31.13 -23.75
N LEU A 80 2.89 31.55 -22.52
CA LEU A 80 2.96 32.96 -22.10
C LEU A 80 4.37 33.56 -22.23
N ARG A 81 5.42 32.74 -22.28
CA ARG A 81 6.80 33.21 -22.45
C ARG A 81 7.27 33.16 -23.90
N VAL A 82 7.03 32.04 -24.57
CA VAL A 82 7.67 31.71 -25.86
C VAL A 82 6.82 32.15 -27.05
N ARG A 83 5.50 31.96 -27.00
CA ARG A 83 4.62 32.25 -28.15
C ARG A 83 4.29 33.73 -28.19
N LYS A 84 4.70 34.43 -29.26
CA LYS A 84 4.52 35.89 -29.41
C LYS A 84 3.09 36.38 -29.13
N ARG A 85 2.08 35.64 -29.60
CA ARG A 85 0.65 35.98 -29.41
C ARG A 85 0.20 35.89 -27.94
N CYS A 86 0.62 34.84 -27.24
CA CYS A 86 0.28 34.63 -25.83
C CYS A 86 1.07 35.60 -24.94
N ALA A 87 2.35 35.78 -25.26
CA ALA A 87 3.29 36.62 -24.51
C ALA A 87 2.99 38.11 -24.51
N THR A 88 2.26 38.62 -25.51
CA THR A 88 1.92 40.04 -25.63
C THR A 88 0.61 40.39 -24.94
N SER A 89 -0.31 39.44 -24.81
CA SER A 89 -1.72 39.76 -24.54
C SER A 89 -2.32 39.03 -23.34
N TYR A 90 -1.69 38.00 -22.75
CA TYR A 90 -2.33 37.15 -21.74
C TYR A 90 -1.59 37.14 -20.40
N MET A 91 -2.31 36.73 -19.36
CA MET A 91 -1.80 36.52 -18.00
C MET A 91 -2.41 35.27 -17.36
N ALA A 92 -1.70 34.71 -16.40
CA ALA A 92 -2.18 33.69 -15.49
C ALA A 92 -2.27 34.27 -14.08
N VAL A 93 -3.41 34.08 -13.42
CA VAL A 93 -3.64 34.46 -12.03
C VAL A 93 -3.73 33.17 -11.22
N LYS A 94 -2.79 33.01 -10.29
CA LYS A 94 -2.79 31.90 -9.36
C LYS A 94 -3.38 32.35 -8.05
N THR A 95 -4.37 31.62 -7.57
CA THR A 95 -5.03 31.86 -6.29
C THR A 95 -5.00 30.62 -5.44
N ASN A 96 -4.90 30.81 -4.13
CA ASN A 96 -5.02 29.73 -3.16
C ASN A 96 -6.31 29.90 -2.36
N ILE A 97 -7.18 28.89 -2.41
CA ILE A 97 -8.40 28.84 -1.62
C ILE A 97 -7.99 28.31 -0.24
N SER A 98 -7.62 29.23 0.66
CA SER A 98 -7.02 28.86 1.94
C SER A 98 -8.04 28.16 2.85
N LYS A 99 -7.70 26.95 3.32
CA LYS A 99 -8.57 26.15 4.22
C LYS A 99 -9.98 25.98 3.64
N ALA A 100 -10.03 25.61 2.36
CA ALA A 100 -11.26 25.59 1.59
C ALA A 100 -12.31 24.64 2.21
N TYR A 101 -11.86 23.48 2.68
CA TYR A 101 -12.70 22.51 3.40
C TYR A 101 -13.38 23.13 4.64
N ASP A 102 -12.67 23.91 5.44
CA ASP A 102 -13.17 24.36 6.76
C ASP A 102 -14.17 25.53 6.67
N ARG A 103 -14.38 26.10 5.48
CA ARG A 103 -15.09 27.37 5.28
C ARG A 103 -16.32 27.30 4.38
N ILE A 104 -16.63 26.14 3.83
CA ILE A 104 -17.83 25.95 3.00
C ILE A 104 -19.08 26.11 3.87
N GLU A 105 -19.94 27.04 3.50
CA GLU A 105 -21.23 27.22 4.15
C GLU A 105 -22.18 26.05 3.78
N TRP A 106 -22.80 25.44 4.79
CA TRP A 106 -23.67 24.27 4.58
C TRP A 106 -24.92 24.58 3.78
N ARG A 107 -25.45 25.81 3.89
CA ARG A 107 -26.60 26.25 3.09
C ARG A 107 -26.24 26.26 1.60
N PHE A 108 -25.05 26.73 1.25
CA PHE A 108 -24.57 26.72 -0.12
C PHE A 108 -24.42 25.30 -0.65
N LEU A 109 -23.80 24.40 0.12
CA LEU A 109 -23.68 22.99 -0.27
C LEU A 109 -25.05 22.37 -0.53
N GLU A 110 -26.04 22.60 0.33
CA GLU A 110 -27.38 22.06 0.16
C GLU A 110 -28.04 22.56 -1.15
N GLU A 111 -27.93 23.84 -1.46
CA GLU A 111 -28.44 24.42 -2.72
C GLU A 111 -27.73 23.88 -3.96
N VAL A 112 -26.42 23.60 -3.88
CA VAL A 112 -25.67 22.95 -4.97
C VAL A 112 -26.18 21.53 -5.20
N LEU A 113 -26.40 20.76 -4.12
CA LEU A 113 -26.89 19.40 -4.24
C LEU A 113 -28.34 19.34 -4.77
N LYS A 114 -29.20 20.31 -4.41
CA LYS A 114 -30.57 20.42 -4.94
C LYS A 114 -30.65 20.56 -6.45
N LYS A 115 -29.58 20.99 -7.12
CA LYS A 115 -29.56 21.11 -8.59
C LYS A 115 -29.44 19.79 -9.33
N GLY A 116 -29.06 18.69 -8.66
CA GLY A 116 -28.79 17.42 -9.33
C GLY A 116 -29.18 16.14 -8.58
N PHE A 117 -29.57 16.23 -7.31
CA PHE A 117 -29.84 15.06 -6.47
C PHE A 117 -31.25 15.10 -5.84
N ASP A 118 -31.79 13.91 -5.53
CA ASP A 118 -33.08 13.77 -4.85
C ASP A 118 -33.02 14.27 -3.39
N ASN A 119 -34.11 14.87 -2.92
CA ASN A 119 -34.23 15.44 -1.57
C ASN A 119 -33.91 14.42 -0.46
N SER A 120 -34.25 13.14 -0.65
CA SER A 120 -33.99 12.09 0.34
C SER A 120 -32.49 11.82 0.50
N TRP A 121 -31.76 11.81 -0.62
CA TRP A 121 -30.31 11.63 -0.64
C TRP A 121 -29.59 12.85 -0.06
N ILE A 122 -30.07 14.05 -0.41
CA ILE A 122 -29.54 15.31 0.14
C ILE A 122 -29.66 15.30 1.67
N ASN A 123 -30.80 14.89 2.21
CA ASN A 123 -30.99 14.81 3.66
C ASN A 123 -30.00 13.85 4.32
N TRP A 124 -29.73 12.69 3.73
CA TRP A 124 -28.73 11.75 4.28
C TRP A 124 -27.31 12.34 4.28
N ILE A 125 -26.91 12.98 3.18
CA ILE A 125 -25.59 13.63 3.09
C ILE A 125 -25.48 14.79 4.08
N MET A 126 -26.51 15.63 4.17
CA MET A 126 -26.53 16.76 5.11
C MET A 126 -26.52 16.29 6.56
N GLU A 127 -27.14 15.15 6.87
CA GLU A 127 -27.06 14.54 8.20
C GLU A 127 -25.62 14.10 8.51
N CYS A 128 -24.93 13.46 7.56
CA CYS A 128 -23.52 13.10 7.73
C CYS A 128 -22.60 14.31 7.93
N VAL A 129 -22.90 15.44 7.29
CA VAL A 129 -22.10 16.67 7.41
C VAL A 129 -22.40 17.42 8.72
N ARG A 130 -23.68 17.48 9.14
CA ARG A 130 -24.12 18.25 10.32
C ARG A 130 -23.84 17.56 11.66
N THR A 131 -23.82 16.23 11.69
CA THR A 131 -23.66 15.43 12.93
C THR A 131 -22.22 15.32 13.45
N VAL A 132 -21.26 15.91 12.75
CA VAL A 132 -19.84 15.81 13.14
C VAL A 132 -19.57 16.69 14.36
N SER A 133 -19.05 16.12 15.45
CA SER A 133 -18.54 16.88 16.59
C SER A 133 -17.01 16.83 16.67
N PHE A 134 -16.37 17.95 16.99
CA PHE A 134 -14.92 18.05 17.14
C PHE A 134 -14.52 18.14 18.62
N SER A 135 -13.36 17.56 18.96
CA SER A 135 -12.74 17.69 20.27
C SER A 135 -11.27 18.09 20.13
N VAL A 136 -10.78 19.01 20.97
CA VAL A 136 -9.38 19.44 20.92
C VAL A 136 -8.54 18.49 21.76
N LEU A 137 -7.50 17.89 21.18
CA LEU A 137 -6.55 17.07 21.93
C LEU A 137 -5.54 17.98 22.64
N ILE A 138 -5.64 18.10 23.96
CA ILE A 138 -4.65 18.79 24.80
C ILE A 138 -3.84 17.72 25.54
N ASN A 139 -2.53 17.68 25.31
CA ASN A 139 -1.63 16.67 25.90
C ASN A 139 -2.06 15.21 25.66
N GLY A 140 -2.68 14.93 24.51
CA GLY A 140 -3.15 13.60 24.13
C GLY A 140 -4.49 13.17 24.73
N SER A 141 -5.12 14.01 25.56
CA SER A 141 -6.47 13.79 26.08
C SER A 141 -7.47 14.69 25.35
N PRO A 142 -8.64 14.18 24.91
CA PRO A 142 -9.67 15.01 24.28
C PRO A 142 -10.27 15.97 25.32
N TYR A 143 -10.29 17.25 25.00
CA TYR A 143 -10.78 18.32 25.87
C TYR A 143 -11.73 19.23 25.08
N GLY A 144 -12.93 19.42 25.63
CA GLY A 144 -14.02 20.17 25.00
C GLY A 144 -14.64 19.43 23.81
N GLN A 145 -15.95 19.58 23.65
CA GLN A 145 -16.68 19.15 22.46
C GLN A 145 -17.31 20.40 21.87
N PHE A 146 -17.07 20.64 20.58
CA PHE A 146 -17.69 21.74 19.86
C PHE A 146 -18.27 21.24 18.54
N GLU A 147 -19.42 21.81 18.19
CA GLU A 147 -20.14 21.51 16.97
C GLU A 147 -19.75 22.55 15.91
N PRO A 148 -19.30 22.11 14.72
CA PRO A 148 -19.05 23.01 13.61
C PRO A 148 -20.39 23.54 13.09
N THR A 149 -20.39 24.78 12.61
CA THR A 149 -21.55 25.37 11.91
C THR A 149 -21.34 25.43 10.40
N ARG A 150 -20.14 25.10 9.93
CA ARG A 150 -19.72 25.14 8.54
C ARG A 150 -18.50 24.23 8.30
N GLY A 151 -18.21 23.97 7.04
CA GLY A 151 -17.06 23.23 6.58
C GLY A 151 -17.30 21.73 6.42
N LEU A 152 -16.37 21.08 5.75
CA LEU A 152 -16.34 19.66 5.43
C LEU A 152 -15.26 18.96 6.27
N ARG A 153 -15.49 17.70 6.62
CA ARG A 153 -14.60 16.94 7.50
C ARG A 153 -13.36 16.46 6.72
N GLN A 154 -12.20 16.98 7.07
CA GLN A 154 -10.93 16.48 6.51
C GLN A 154 -10.68 15.03 6.96
N GLY A 155 -10.42 14.14 5.99
CA GLY A 155 -10.20 12.70 6.22
C GLY A 155 -11.46 11.82 6.07
N ASP A 156 -12.62 12.43 5.79
CA ASP A 156 -13.82 11.69 5.36
C ASP A 156 -13.72 11.40 3.85
N PRO A 157 -13.99 10.15 3.40
CA PRO A 157 -14.02 9.83 1.97
C PRO A 157 -15.02 10.65 1.14
N LEU A 158 -16.11 11.16 1.71
CA LEU A 158 -17.11 11.94 0.97
C LEU A 158 -16.73 13.41 0.78
N SER A 159 -15.95 13.96 1.72
CA SER A 159 -15.65 15.40 1.75
C SER A 159 -14.92 15.91 0.49
N PRO A 160 -13.96 15.18 -0.12
CA PRO A 160 -13.34 15.58 -1.38
C PRO A 160 -14.33 15.71 -2.53
N SER A 161 -15.29 14.78 -2.66
CA SER A 161 -16.29 14.81 -3.74
C SER A 161 -17.26 15.97 -3.57
N LEU A 162 -17.74 16.21 -2.35
CA LEU A 162 -18.59 17.35 -2.04
C LEU A 162 -17.86 18.69 -2.29
N PHE A 163 -16.56 18.74 -1.99
CA PHE A 163 -15.73 19.90 -2.27
C PHE A 163 -15.64 20.20 -3.78
N ILE A 164 -15.45 19.17 -4.61
CA ILE A 164 -15.39 19.32 -6.06
C ILE A 164 -16.70 19.90 -6.59
N LEU A 165 -17.86 19.42 -6.11
CA LEU A 165 -19.17 19.95 -6.52
C LEU A 165 -19.32 21.44 -6.18
N CYS A 166 -18.84 21.87 -5.02
CA CYS A 166 -18.84 23.29 -4.65
C CYS A 166 -17.95 24.13 -5.58
N VAL A 167 -16.76 23.64 -5.89
CA VAL A 167 -15.81 24.33 -6.78
C VAL A 167 -16.29 24.32 -8.25
N ASP A 168 -17.09 23.33 -8.65
CA ASP A 168 -17.68 23.27 -9.99
C ASP A 168 -18.64 24.44 -10.26
N VAL A 169 -19.27 25.00 -9.23
CA VAL A 169 -20.05 26.25 -9.35
C VAL A 169 -19.17 27.39 -9.84
N LEU A 170 -17.95 27.52 -9.31
CA LEU A 170 -17.00 28.55 -9.75
C LEU A 170 -16.54 28.30 -11.20
N SER A 171 -16.31 27.04 -11.57
CA SER A 171 -16.02 26.64 -12.95
C SER A 171 -17.16 27.03 -13.91
N THR A 172 -18.40 26.82 -13.49
CA THR A 172 -19.61 27.15 -14.26
C THR A 172 -19.75 28.66 -14.44
N LEU A 173 -19.59 29.46 -13.38
CA LEU A 173 -19.62 30.93 -13.45
C LEU A 173 -18.56 31.47 -14.43
N MET A 174 -17.32 30.95 -14.34
CA MET A 174 -16.24 31.33 -15.25
C MET A 174 -16.53 30.95 -16.70
N THR A 175 -17.15 29.79 -16.93
CA THR A 175 -17.50 29.30 -18.26
C THR A 175 -18.61 30.15 -18.88
N GLN A 176 -19.64 30.50 -18.11
CA GLN A 176 -20.71 31.40 -18.54
C GLN A 176 -20.16 32.77 -18.95
N GLU A 177 -19.33 33.38 -18.11
CA GLU A 177 -18.70 34.68 -18.38
C GLU A 177 -17.73 34.64 -19.57
N THR A 178 -17.18 33.47 -19.88
CA THR A 178 -16.38 33.25 -21.10
C THR A 178 -17.26 33.15 -22.34
N LEU A 179 -18.42 32.49 -22.26
CA LEU A 179 -19.39 32.36 -23.35
C LEU A 179 -20.04 33.70 -23.71
N GLU A 180 -20.35 34.52 -22.70
CA GLU A 180 -20.86 35.89 -22.88
C GLU A 180 -19.80 36.87 -23.41
N GLY A 181 -18.54 36.43 -23.55
CA GLY A 181 -17.44 37.23 -24.07
C GLY A 181 -16.92 38.29 -23.09
N LYS A 182 -17.38 38.28 -21.84
CA LYS A 182 -16.92 39.17 -20.77
C LYS A 182 -15.51 38.81 -20.29
N ILE A 183 -15.14 37.53 -20.35
CA ILE A 183 -13.78 37.04 -20.08
C ILE A 183 -13.18 36.40 -21.33
N GLN A 184 -11.99 36.89 -21.73
CA GLN A 184 -11.25 36.34 -22.87
C GLN A 184 -10.24 35.30 -22.39
N ALA A 185 -10.61 34.02 -22.51
CA ALA A 185 -9.80 32.85 -22.18
C ALA A 185 -8.59 32.67 -23.12
N ILE A 186 -7.54 31.97 -22.66
CA ILE A 186 -6.33 31.75 -23.46
C ILE A 186 -6.53 30.63 -24.49
N ARG A 187 -6.04 30.85 -25.72
CA ARG A 187 -5.98 29.83 -26.78
C ARG A 187 -4.53 29.62 -27.21
N ILE A 188 -4.05 28.39 -27.07
CA ILE A 188 -2.65 28.03 -27.33
C ILE A 188 -2.37 27.88 -28.84
N SER A 189 -3.31 27.29 -29.58
CA SER A 189 -3.23 27.05 -31.04
C SER A 189 -4.43 27.64 -31.79
N ASN A 190 -4.27 27.89 -33.10
CA ASN A 190 -5.38 28.26 -33.98
C ASN A 190 -6.28 27.03 -34.15
N GLY A 191 -7.47 27.05 -33.55
CA GLY A 191 -8.41 25.91 -33.52
C GLY A 191 -8.37 25.05 -32.26
N GLY A 192 -7.48 25.35 -31.30
CA GLY A 192 -7.45 24.66 -30.01
C GLY A 192 -8.54 25.14 -29.03
N PRO A 193 -8.85 24.34 -27.99
CA PRO A 193 -9.81 24.73 -26.95
C PRO A 193 -9.33 25.98 -26.21
N ALA A 194 -10.30 26.79 -25.78
CA ALA A 194 -10.02 27.94 -24.93
C ALA A 194 -9.96 27.48 -23.47
N VAL A 195 -8.86 27.79 -22.79
CA VAL A 195 -8.66 27.44 -21.38
C VAL A 195 -8.84 28.72 -20.55
N SER A 196 -9.85 28.76 -19.69
CA SER A 196 -10.11 29.90 -18.80
C SER A 196 -9.62 29.65 -17.38
N HIS A 197 -9.64 28.41 -16.90
CA HIS A 197 -9.24 28.04 -15.55
C HIS A 197 -8.76 26.59 -15.46
N LEU A 198 -7.96 26.29 -14.44
CA LEU A 198 -7.57 24.95 -13.99
C LEU A 198 -7.68 24.94 -12.47
N LEU A 199 -8.57 24.10 -11.94
CA LEU A 199 -8.86 24.02 -10.51
C LEU A 199 -8.33 22.69 -9.99
N PHE A 200 -7.42 22.74 -9.02
CA PHE A 200 -6.91 21.53 -8.36
C PHE A 200 -6.86 21.71 -6.86
N ALA A 201 -7.86 21.14 -6.17
CA ALA A 201 -8.02 21.27 -4.72
C ALA A 201 -7.87 22.74 -4.26
N ASP A 202 -6.84 23.06 -3.49
CA ASP A 202 -6.60 24.40 -2.95
C ASP A 202 -5.87 25.34 -3.92
N ASP A 203 -5.23 24.81 -4.98
CA ASP A 203 -4.47 25.59 -5.96
C ASP A 203 -5.31 25.79 -7.24
N SER A 204 -5.72 27.03 -7.47
CA SER A 204 -6.53 27.42 -8.63
C SER A 204 -5.74 28.34 -9.55
N LEU A 205 -5.72 28.05 -10.85
CA LEU A 205 -5.14 28.87 -11.89
C LEU A 205 -6.23 29.41 -12.80
N PHE A 206 -6.19 30.70 -13.09
CA PHE A 206 -7.08 31.38 -14.01
C PHE A 206 -6.27 32.00 -15.15
N PHE A 207 -6.70 31.81 -16.38
CA PHE A 207 -6.04 32.30 -17.58
C PHE A 207 -6.95 33.25 -18.33
N LEU A 208 -6.50 34.49 -18.47
CA LEU A 208 -7.26 35.54 -19.13
C LEU A 208 -6.37 36.51 -19.89
N LYS A 209 -6.94 37.22 -20.87
CA LYS A 209 -6.24 38.30 -21.55
C LYS A 209 -5.91 39.42 -20.55
N ALA A 210 -4.67 39.89 -20.57
CA ALA A 210 -4.12 40.94 -19.71
C ALA A 210 -4.74 42.30 -20.08
N HIS A 211 -5.93 42.53 -19.54
CA HIS A 211 -6.71 43.75 -19.72
C HIS A 211 -7.41 44.11 -18.41
N GLN A 212 -7.57 45.41 -18.15
CA GLN A 212 -8.13 45.89 -16.88
C GLN A 212 -9.60 45.45 -16.71
N LYS A 213 -10.41 45.56 -17.76
CA LYS A 213 -11.81 45.07 -17.78
C LYS A 213 -11.95 43.60 -17.36
N ASN A 214 -11.09 42.72 -17.89
CA ASN A 214 -11.12 41.30 -17.53
C ASN A 214 -10.73 41.05 -16.07
N SER A 215 -9.82 41.88 -15.54
CA SER A 215 -9.37 41.78 -14.15
C SER A 215 -10.48 42.20 -13.18
N THR A 216 -11.25 43.24 -13.52
CA THR A 216 -12.42 43.67 -12.75
C THR A 216 -13.53 42.62 -12.79
N ASN A 217 -13.82 42.05 -13.97
CA ASN A 217 -14.82 40.99 -14.10
C ASN A 217 -14.44 39.75 -13.27
N LEU A 218 -13.15 39.37 -13.26
CA LEU A 218 -12.68 38.26 -12.44
C LEU A 218 -12.87 38.53 -10.93
N LEU A 219 -12.62 39.75 -10.47
CA LEU A 219 -12.87 40.12 -9.06
C LEU A 219 -14.36 40.05 -8.71
N GLN A 220 -15.22 40.50 -9.61
CA GLN A 220 -16.67 40.45 -9.40
C GLN A 220 -17.15 39.00 -9.24
N ILE A 221 -16.67 38.08 -10.08
CA ILE A 221 -16.98 36.64 -9.94
C ILE A 221 -16.49 36.09 -8.60
N PHE A 222 -15.29 36.48 -8.19
CA PHE A 222 -14.74 36.06 -6.90
C PHE A 222 -15.52 36.61 -5.71
N ASP A 223 -15.98 37.85 -5.78
CA ASP A 223 -16.78 38.45 -4.71
C ASP A 223 -18.18 37.80 -4.65
N GLU A 224 -18.84 37.57 -5.79
CA GLU A 224 -20.13 36.86 -5.87
C GLU A 224 -20.04 35.42 -5.35
N TYR A 225 -18.99 34.69 -5.78
CA TYR A 225 -18.75 33.33 -5.29
C TYR A 225 -18.45 33.32 -3.80
N LYS A 226 -17.69 34.31 -3.29
CA LYS A 226 -17.33 34.40 -1.88
C LYS A 226 -18.54 34.69 -0.98
N GLU A 227 -19.43 35.59 -1.40
CA GLU A 227 -20.65 35.92 -0.64
C GLU A 227 -21.58 34.72 -0.51
N THR A 228 -21.64 33.87 -1.53
CA THR A 228 -22.52 32.70 -1.56
C THR A 228 -21.91 31.46 -0.92
N SER A 229 -20.64 31.15 -1.20
CA SER A 229 -20.01 29.88 -0.79
C SER A 229 -19.28 29.94 0.56
N GLY A 230 -18.71 31.11 0.94
CA GLY A 230 -17.94 31.31 2.17
C GLY A 230 -16.40 31.28 2.07
N PRO A 231 -15.75 30.46 1.22
CA PRO A 231 -14.30 30.45 1.04
C PRO A 231 -13.71 31.82 0.68
N LEU A 232 -12.62 32.19 1.38
CA LEU A 232 -11.91 33.44 1.15
C LEU A 232 -10.66 33.17 0.30
N ILE A 233 -10.65 33.71 -0.91
CA ILE A 233 -9.44 33.72 -1.75
C ILE A 233 -8.35 34.50 -1.02
N ASN A 234 -7.20 33.86 -0.81
CA ASN A 234 -6.10 34.50 -0.11
C ASN A 234 -5.25 35.32 -1.08
N PHE A 235 -5.57 36.60 -1.24
CA PHE A 235 -4.84 37.53 -2.11
C PHE A 235 -3.36 37.70 -1.73
N ALA A 236 -2.98 37.52 -0.45
CA ALA A 236 -1.59 37.60 0.00
C ALA A 236 -0.74 36.40 -0.44
N LYS A 237 -1.37 35.22 -0.62
CA LYS A 237 -0.72 34.01 -1.16
C LYS A 237 -0.90 33.85 -2.67
N SER A 238 -1.68 34.72 -3.29
CA SER A 238 -1.94 34.70 -4.74
C SER A 238 -0.77 35.35 -5.50
N SER A 239 -0.57 34.95 -6.75
CA SER A 239 0.49 35.47 -7.61
C SER A 239 0.00 35.64 -9.04
N ILE A 240 0.54 36.63 -9.75
CA ILE A 240 0.19 36.88 -11.15
C ILE A 240 1.43 36.64 -12.03
N THR A 241 1.26 35.89 -13.10
CA THR A 241 2.27 35.66 -14.14
C THR A 241 1.81 36.31 -15.44
N PHE A 242 2.50 37.37 -15.84
CA PHE A 242 2.23 38.06 -17.11
C PHE A 242 3.04 37.45 -18.26
N GLY A 243 2.51 37.55 -19.48
CA GLY A 243 3.27 37.26 -20.68
C GLY A 243 4.54 38.13 -20.79
N SER A 244 5.59 37.57 -21.39
CA SER A 244 6.94 38.20 -21.41
C SER A 244 7.00 39.56 -22.11
N ARG A 245 6.01 39.89 -22.94
CA ARG A 245 5.95 41.11 -23.78
C ARG A 245 4.77 42.03 -23.45
N VAL A 246 4.09 41.81 -22.33
CA VAL A 246 3.04 42.71 -21.83
C VAL A 246 3.70 44.00 -21.32
N PHE A 247 3.17 45.17 -21.71
CA PHE A 247 3.69 46.47 -21.30
C PHE A 247 3.60 46.68 -19.78
N GLN A 248 4.62 47.33 -19.22
CA GLN A 248 4.75 47.54 -17.78
C GLN A 248 3.58 48.33 -17.18
N HIS A 249 3.13 49.39 -17.86
CA HIS A 249 1.96 50.18 -17.45
C HIS A 249 0.68 49.33 -17.29
N THR A 250 0.46 48.39 -18.20
CA THR A 250 -0.69 47.47 -18.15
C THR A 250 -0.58 46.50 -16.97
N ARG A 251 0.63 46.01 -16.66
CA ARG A 251 0.87 45.12 -15.52
C ARG A 251 0.56 45.83 -14.20
N GLU A 252 1.06 47.05 -14.02
CA GLU A 252 0.87 47.85 -12.81
C GLU A 252 -0.61 48.20 -12.60
N GLY A 253 -1.32 48.57 -13.67
CA GLY A 253 -2.77 48.80 -13.62
C GLY A 253 -3.54 47.56 -13.16
N ILE A 254 -3.21 46.38 -13.69
CA ILE A 254 -3.85 45.12 -13.32
C ILE A 254 -3.53 44.70 -11.88
N MET A 255 -2.27 44.83 -11.43
CA MET A 255 -1.87 44.54 -10.06
C MET A 255 -2.62 45.41 -9.05
N LYS A 256 -2.76 46.70 -9.35
CA LYS A 256 -3.51 47.63 -8.50
C LYS A 256 -4.99 47.24 -8.41
N THR A 257 -5.59 46.82 -9.53
CA THR A 257 -6.98 46.36 -9.57
C THR A 257 -7.17 45.06 -8.79
N LEU A 258 -6.33 44.04 -9.02
CA LEU A 258 -6.44 42.72 -8.37
C LEU A 258 -5.98 42.71 -6.90
N LYS A 259 -5.33 43.78 -6.41
CA LYS A 259 -4.76 43.88 -5.06
C LYS A 259 -3.75 42.75 -4.74
N ILE A 260 -3.10 42.19 -5.76
CA ILE A 260 -2.08 41.14 -5.61
C ILE A 260 -0.71 41.79 -5.78
N PRO A 261 0.13 41.87 -4.72
CA PRO A 261 1.41 42.57 -4.76
C PRO A 261 2.52 41.79 -5.48
N ASN A 262 2.35 40.48 -5.71
CA ASN A 262 3.42 39.60 -6.16
C ASN A 262 3.52 39.45 -7.70
N ASN A 263 4.40 40.28 -8.25
CA ASN A 263 5.41 39.99 -9.28
C ASN A 263 6.17 38.68 -9.13
N CYS A 264 5.57 37.51 -9.35
CA CYS A 264 6.38 36.29 -9.36
C CYS A 264 6.16 35.42 -10.58
N GLY A 265 7.20 35.37 -11.41
CA GLY A 265 7.47 34.24 -12.29
C GLY A 265 8.16 33.07 -11.57
N GLY A 266 8.48 33.15 -10.28
CA GLY A 266 9.23 32.13 -9.55
C GLY A 266 8.39 31.16 -8.71
N GLY A 267 7.08 31.05 -8.94
CA GLY A 267 6.17 30.23 -8.13
C GLY A 267 6.31 28.71 -8.37
N LYS A 268 5.70 27.92 -7.49
CA LYS A 268 5.56 26.45 -7.65
C LYS A 268 4.09 26.07 -7.79
N TYR A 269 3.69 25.45 -8.89
CA TYR A 269 2.36 24.88 -9.06
C TYR A 269 2.43 23.37 -8.85
N LEU A 270 1.64 22.84 -7.91
CA LEU A 270 1.64 21.41 -7.53
C LEU A 270 3.04 20.85 -7.21
N GLY A 271 3.88 21.68 -6.57
CA GLY A 271 5.25 21.33 -6.18
C GLY A 271 6.31 21.46 -7.29
N LEU A 272 5.92 21.78 -8.52
CA LEU A 272 6.82 21.99 -9.66
C LEU A 272 7.03 23.47 -9.95
N PRO A 273 8.25 23.92 -10.31
CA PRO A 273 8.50 25.33 -10.62
C PRO A 273 7.75 25.75 -11.89
N GLU A 274 7.03 26.87 -11.81
CA GLU A 274 6.20 27.42 -12.90
C GLU A 274 7.05 27.88 -14.12
N GLN A 275 8.35 28.09 -13.93
CA GLN A 275 9.30 28.45 -14.98
C GLN A 275 10.22 27.31 -15.38
N PHE A 276 9.96 26.70 -16.54
CA PHE A 276 10.94 25.91 -17.28
C PHE A 276 11.73 26.81 -18.23
N GLY A 277 12.84 27.39 -17.76
CA GLY A 277 13.81 28.02 -18.67
C GLY A 277 14.92 28.80 -17.96
N GLY A 278 16.16 28.31 -18.13
CA GLY A 278 17.40 28.74 -17.48
C GLY A 278 18.36 27.53 -17.40
N ARG A 279 19.51 27.67 -16.71
CA ARG A 279 20.42 26.52 -16.44
C ARG A 279 19.65 25.45 -15.65
N LYS A 280 19.44 24.27 -16.25
CA LYS A 280 18.68 23.13 -15.67
C LYS A 280 19.10 22.75 -14.24
N LYS A 281 20.34 23.07 -13.84
CA LYS A 281 20.92 22.78 -12.52
C LYS A 281 20.31 23.61 -11.39
N GLU A 282 20.06 24.91 -11.59
CA GLU A 282 19.47 25.81 -10.58
C GLU A 282 17.98 25.52 -10.38
N MET A 283 17.29 25.10 -11.44
CA MET A 283 15.86 24.80 -11.42
C MET A 283 15.55 23.48 -10.69
N LEU A 284 16.38 22.46 -10.88
CA LEU A 284 16.30 21.18 -10.16
C LEU A 284 16.92 21.26 -8.76
N GLN A 285 17.52 22.40 -8.40
CA GLN A 285 18.10 22.63 -7.08
C GLN A 285 17.05 22.51 -5.98
N TYR A 286 15.78 22.86 -6.24
CA TYR A 286 14.70 22.64 -5.27
C TYR A 286 14.48 21.15 -4.95
N ILE A 287 14.59 20.25 -5.93
CA ILE A 287 14.52 18.80 -5.70
C ILE A 287 15.72 18.37 -4.84
N HIS A 288 16.91 18.84 -5.20
CA HIS A 288 18.12 18.60 -4.42
C HIS A 288 18.00 19.13 -2.98
N ASP A 289 17.38 20.28 -2.77
CA ASP A 289 17.19 20.92 -1.47
C ASP A 289 16.07 20.26 -0.67
N GLN A 290 14.99 19.77 -1.30
CA GLN A 290 13.96 18.94 -0.67
C GLN A 290 14.53 17.58 -0.25
N VAL A 291 15.33 16.96 -1.11
CA VAL A 291 16.06 15.73 -0.80
C VAL A 291 17.06 15.98 0.32
N ARG A 292 17.84 17.07 0.28
CA ARG A 292 18.74 17.46 1.36
C ARG A 292 18.01 17.76 2.66
N LYS A 293 16.85 18.41 2.60
CA LYS A 293 16.03 18.70 3.78
C LYS A 293 15.49 17.40 4.38
N ARG A 294 14.96 16.49 3.56
CA ARG A 294 14.62 15.11 3.99
C ARG A 294 15.82 14.36 4.56
N ILE A 295 17.02 14.52 3.98
CA ILE A 295 18.26 13.91 4.49
C ILE A 295 18.70 14.55 5.81
N LYS A 296 18.57 15.88 5.98
CA LYS A 296 18.87 16.59 7.23
C LYS A 296 17.87 16.26 8.34
N ASP A 297 16.58 16.18 8.00
CA ASP A 297 15.53 15.71 8.91
C ASP A 297 15.76 14.23 9.26
N ALA A 298 16.32 13.44 8.34
CA ALA A 298 16.81 12.09 8.59
C ALA A 298 18.17 12.03 9.32
N ALA A 299 18.96 13.11 9.33
CA ALA A 299 20.25 13.19 10.05
C ALA A 299 20.05 13.48 11.55
N MET A 300 18.86 13.94 11.95
CA MET A 300 18.35 13.84 13.32
C MET A 300 17.73 12.46 13.61
N GLY A 301 17.83 11.51 12.68
CA GLY A 301 17.36 10.15 12.84
C GLY A 301 18.31 9.34 13.70
N ILE A 302 17.74 8.55 14.62
CA ILE A 302 18.48 7.50 15.33
C ILE A 302 19.09 6.59 14.25
N ASP A 303 20.41 6.35 14.31
CA ASP A 303 21.08 5.38 13.44
C ASP A 303 20.64 3.97 13.86
N LEU A 304 19.54 3.52 13.27
CA LEU A 304 18.94 2.24 13.57
C LEU A 304 19.50 1.19 12.62
N ILE A 305 20.15 0.15 13.18
CA ILE A 305 20.59 -1.02 12.42
C ILE A 305 19.39 -1.59 11.64
N ALA A 306 19.50 -1.62 10.31
CA ALA A 306 18.44 -2.02 9.37
C ALA A 306 17.13 -1.19 9.45
N GLY A 307 17.22 0.11 9.77
CA GLY A 307 16.08 1.04 9.74
C GLY A 307 15.04 0.79 10.83
N GLY A 308 15.47 0.24 11.97
CA GLY A 308 14.61 0.00 13.15
C GLY A 308 13.68 -1.21 13.04
N LYS A 309 13.67 -1.88 11.88
CA LYS A 309 12.80 -3.03 11.63
C LYS A 309 13.50 -4.31 12.08
N SER A 310 13.02 -4.88 13.20
CA SER A 310 13.44 -6.22 13.62
C SER A 310 12.96 -7.28 12.62
N LYS A 311 13.89 -7.79 11.79
CA LYS A 311 13.59 -8.88 10.86
C LYS A 311 13.38 -10.19 11.64
N LYS A 312 12.15 -10.71 11.61
CA LYS A 312 11.86 -12.06 12.11
C LYS A 312 12.38 -13.08 11.10
N THR A 313 13.50 -13.75 11.42
CA THR A 313 14.11 -14.80 10.58
C THR A 313 13.38 -16.14 10.63
N LYS A 314 12.36 -16.27 11.49
CA LYS A 314 11.62 -17.51 11.74
C LYS A 314 10.31 -17.53 10.94
N ARG A 315 9.90 -18.70 10.45
CA ARG A 315 8.62 -18.88 9.77
C ARG A 315 7.44 -18.61 10.71
N THR A 316 6.47 -17.86 10.22
CA THR A 316 5.24 -17.46 10.94
C THR A 316 3.99 -18.22 10.47
N ALA A 317 4.08 -18.90 9.33
CA ALA A 317 3.01 -19.69 8.73
C ALA A 317 3.56 -20.95 8.03
N PRO A 318 2.75 -22.02 7.89
CA PRO A 318 3.13 -23.18 7.09
C PRO A 318 3.12 -22.82 5.60
N LYS A 319 4.07 -23.37 4.82
CA LYS A 319 4.07 -23.27 3.34
C LYS A 319 3.21 -24.35 2.67
N SER A 320 2.86 -25.41 3.40
CA SER A 320 2.14 -26.57 2.84
C SER A 320 0.71 -26.21 2.51
N ASP A 321 0.19 -26.76 1.40
CA ASP A 321 -1.23 -26.61 1.02
C ASP A 321 -2.17 -27.67 1.59
N ASP A 322 -1.62 -28.66 2.30
CA ASP A 322 -2.36 -29.67 3.04
C ASP A 322 -3.39 -29.04 4.00
N VAL A 323 -4.67 -29.35 3.74
CA VAL A 323 -5.83 -28.83 4.45
C VAL A 323 -5.80 -29.24 5.93
N TYR A 324 -5.45 -30.49 6.24
CA TYR A 324 -5.41 -30.97 7.63
C TYR A 324 -4.33 -30.25 8.43
N LEU A 325 -3.16 -30.02 7.83
CA LEU A 325 -2.11 -29.25 8.49
C LEU A 325 -2.53 -27.79 8.71
N LYS A 326 -3.24 -27.17 7.77
CA LYS A 326 -3.78 -25.80 7.91
C LYS A 326 -4.81 -25.72 9.04
N LEU A 327 -5.72 -26.69 9.15
CA LEU A 327 -6.72 -26.76 10.23
C LEU A 327 -6.07 -26.97 11.60
N LEU A 328 -5.11 -27.91 11.69
CA LEU A 328 -4.36 -28.18 12.91
C LEU A 328 -3.56 -26.93 13.35
N VAL A 329 -2.98 -26.20 12.41
CA VAL A 329 -2.34 -24.90 12.69
C VAL A 329 -3.34 -23.86 13.23
N LYS A 330 -4.55 -23.77 12.68
CA LYS A 330 -5.58 -22.86 13.19
C LYS A 330 -5.96 -23.23 14.63
N LEU A 331 -6.15 -24.52 14.91
CA LEU A 331 -6.47 -25.04 16.25
C LEU A 331 -5.37 -24.68 17.26
N TYR A 332 -4.10 -24.98 16.96
CA TYR A 332 -3.00 -24.67 17.89
C TYR A 332 -2.72 -23.16 17.99
N ARG A 333 -3.01 -22.37 16.95
CA ARG A 333 -2.93 -20.90 17.02
C ARG A 333 -4.00 -20.34 17.98
N PHE A 334 -5.21 -20.90 17.94
CA PHE A 334 -6.27 -20.57 18.90
C PHE A 334 -5.87 -20.95 20.33
N LEU A 335 -5.37 -22.18 20.54
CA LEU A 335 -4.92 -22.64 21.85
C LEU A 335 -3.82 -21.75 22.42
N VAL A 336 -2.80 -21.38 21.63
CA VAL A 336 -1.72 -20.48 22.09
C VAL A 336 -2.27 -19.13 22.55
N ARG A 337 -3.20 -18.54 21.78
CA ARG A 337 -3.77 -17.23 22.10
C ARG A 337 -4.62 -17.24 23.38
N ARG A 338 -5.29 -18.37 23.69
CA ARG A 338 -6.19 -18.47 24.84
C ARG A 338 -5.52 -19.00 26.12
N SER A 339 -4.56 -19.93 25.98
CA SER A 339 -3.98 -20.65 27.11
C SER A 339 -2.62 -20.10 27.60
N ASN A 340 -1.94 -19.27 26.80
CA ASN A 340 -0.56 -18.82 27.06
C ASN A 340 0.46 -19.93 27.42
N SER A 341 0.14 -21.21 27.14
CA SER A 341 1.03 -22.34 27.45
C SER A 341 2.23 -22.39 26.50
N ASN A 342 3.44 -22.43 27.07
CA ASN A 342 4.69 -22.57 26.33
C ASN A 342 4.74 -23.86 25.49
N PHE A 343 4.08 -24.92 25.95
CA PHE A 343 3.97 -26.20 25.22
C PHE A 343 3.27 -26.00 23.86
N ASN A 344 2.11 -25.35 23.87
CA ASN A 344 1.34 -25.07 22.65
C ASN A 344 2.11 -24.15 21.70
N ALA A 345 2.85 -23.17 22.23
CA ALA A 345 3.69 -22.28 21.42
C ALA A 345 4.83 -23.05 20.72
N VAL A 346 5.42 -24.03 21.40
CA VAL A 346 6.45 -24.91 20.83
C VAL A 346 5.86 -25.82 19.75
N ILE A 347 4.68 -26.43 19.96
CA ILE A 347 4.01 -27.24 18.93
C ILE A 347 3.70 -26.40 17.70
N LEU A 348 3.07 -25.24 17.87
CA LEU A 348 2.72 -24.34 16.77
C LEU A 348 3.96 -23.97 15.93
N LYS A 349 5.07 -23.62 16.60
CA LYS A 349 6.34 -23.34 15.93
C LYS A 349 6.87 -24.56 15.16
N ARG A 350 6.74 -25.77 15.71
CA ARG A 350 7.19 -27.02 15.06
C ARG A 350 6.31 -27.39 13.86
N LEU A 351 5.02 -27.09 13.88
CA LEU A 351 4.10 -27.31 12.74
C LEU A 351 4.51 -26.48 11.52
N PHE A 352 4.96 -25.24 11.73
CA PHE A 352 5.47 -24.34 10.67
C PHE A 352 6.81 -24.78 10.06
N MET A 353 7.52 -25.69 10.71
CA MET A 353 8.83 -26.13 10.24
C MET A 353 8.74 -26.92 8.93
N SER A 354 9.79 -26.84 8.12
CA SER A 354 9.91 -27.65 6.91
C SER A 354 10.05 -29.15 7.23
N LYS A 355 9.76 -30.01 6.24
CA LYS A 355 9.91 -31.47 6.35
C LYS A 355 11.30 -31.89 6.87
N VAL A 356 12.36 -31.18 6.46
CA VAL A 356 13.74 -31.44 6.92
C VAL A 356 13.92 -31.26 8.42
N ASN A 357 13.21 -30.29 9.01
CA ASN A 357 13.28 -29.98 10.44
C ASN A 357 12.34 -30.83 11.30
N LYS A 358 11.38 -31.52 10.66
CA LYS A 358 10.46 -32.52 11.23
C LYS A 358 11.02 -33.92 10.98
N ALA A 359 12.23 -34.16 11.50
CA ALA A 359 12.95 -35.42 11.30
C ALA A 359 12.18 -36.60 11.92
N PRO A 360 12.18 -37.77 11.27
CA PRO A 360 11.53 -38.96 11.82
C PRO A 360 12.24 -39.43 13.09
N LEU A 361 11.49 -40.09 13.97
CA LEU A 361 12.00 -40.74 15.17
C LEU A 361 11.73 -42.24 15.07
N SER A 362 12.76 -43.06 15.30
CA SER A 362 12.61 -44.52 15.33
C SER A 362 12.03 -44.99 16.66
N LEU A 363 11.35 -46.13 16.64
CA LEU A 363 10.80 -46.76 17.84
C LEU A 363 11.85 -47.02 18.92
N SER A 364 13.05 -47.50 18.56
CA SER A 364 14.15 -47.70 19.53
C SER A 364 14.43 -46.45 20.37
N ARG A 365 14.58 -45.31 19.70
CA ARG A 365 14.85 -44.04 20.38
C ARG A 365 13.66 -43.52 21.15
N LEU A 366 12.45 -43.81 20.67
CA LEU A 366 11.24 -43.46 21.39
C LEU A 366 11.16 -44.20 22.72
N VAL A 367 11.45 -45.51 22.72
CA VAL A 367 11.51 -46.33 23.94
C VAL A 367 12.57 -45.78 24.89
N GLU A 368 13.79 -45.53 24.42
CA GLU A 368 14.87 -44.95 25.23
C GLU A 368 14.48 -43.61 25.89
N PHE A 369 13.74 -42.75 25.19
CA PHE A 369 13.31 -41.46 25.75
C PHE A 369 12.16 -41.57 26.76
N MET A 370 11.41 -42.67 26.69
CA MET A 370 10.24 -42.94 27.53
C MET A 370 10.58 -43.82 28.75
N THR A 371 11.77 -44.42 28.82
CA THR A 371 12.23 -45.15 30.00
C THR A 371 12.09 -44.29 31.27
N GLY A 372 11.29 -44.78 32.23
CA GLY A 372 11.01 -44.09 33.50
C GLY A 372 9.95 -42.98 33.42
N LYS A 373 9.12 -42.95 32.36
CA LYS A 373 8.06 -41.94 32.14
C LYS A 373 6.77 -42.56 31.59
N ASP A 374 6.36 -43.69 32.13
CA ASP A 374 5.31 -44.52 31.57
C ASP A 374 3.91 -43.86 31.62
N ASP A 375 3.68 -42.96 32.59
CA ASP A 375 2.42 -42.22 32.73
C ASP A 375 2.24 -41.05 31.74
N LYS A 376 3.29 -40.68 31.00
CA LYS A 376 3.31 -39.48 30.16
C LYS A 376 3.05 -39.79 28.70
N ILE A 377 2.40 -38.86 28.01
CA ILE A 377 2.16 -38.95 26.57
C ILE A 377 3.38 -38.44 25.81
N ALA A 378 3.98 -39.28 24.97
CA ALA A 378 5.09 -38.91 24.10
C ALA A 378 4.57 -38.11 22.89
N VAL A 379 5.02 -36.87 22.71
CA VAL A 379 4.53 -35.98 21.63
C VAL A 379 5.64 -35.65 20.65
N LEU A 380 5.48 -36.07 19.39
CA LEU A 380 6.43 -35.83 18.31
C LEU A 380 5.76 -35.08 17.14
N VAL A 381 6.23 -33.87 16.86
CA VAL A 381 5.84 -33.13 15.63
C VAL A 381 6.68 -33.63 14.45
N GLY A 382 6.35 -34.82 13.95
CA GLY A 382 7.10 -35.54 12.94
C GLY A 382 6.50 -36.91 12.64
N THR A 383 7.30 -37.77 12.00
CA THR A 383 6.89 -39.15 11.67
C THR A 383 7.57 -40.14 12.59
N ILE A 384 6.83 -41.14 13.07
CA ILE A 384 7.37 -42.26 13.83
C ILE A 384 7.55 -43.44 12.90
N THR A 385 8.76 -43.99 12.89
CA THR A 385 9.17 -45.09 12.00
C THR A 385 9.49 -46.34 12.81
N ASP A 386 9.17 -47.49 12.23
CA ASP A 386 9.50 -48.78 12.81
C ASP A 386 11.02 -49.01 12.89
N ASP A 387 11.45 -49.87 13.83
CA ASP A 387 12.83 -50.31 13.98
C ASP A 387 12.85 -51.82 14.28
N LEU A 388 13.34 -52.60 13.31
CA LEU A 388 13.40 -54.07 13.40
C LEU A 388 14.36 -54.57 14.48
N ARG A 389 15.28 -53.72 14.94
CA ARG A 389 16.29 -54.09 15.96
C ARG A 389 15.72 -54.15 17.37
N VAL A 390 14.56 -53.55 17.60
CA VAL A 390 13.86 -53.62 18.88
C VAL A 390 12.93 -54.82 18.80
N HIS A 391 13.01 -55.72 19.78
CA HIS A 391 12.12 -56.89 19.81
C HIS A 391 10.82 -56.58 20.56
N GLU A 392 10.95 -56.12 21.80
CA GLU A 392 9.83 -55.79 22.68
C GLU A 392 9.63 -54.28 22.78
N ILE A 393 8.36 -53.84 22.72
CA ILE A 393 7.98 -52.44 22.86
C ILE A 393 7.08 -52.33 24.09
N PRO A 394 7.37 -51.44 25.05
CA PRO A 394 6.48 -51.21 26.19
C PRO A 394 5.20 -50.49 25.75
N ALA A 395 4.10 -50.74 26.45
CA ALA A 395 2.85 -50.03 26.25
C ALA A 395 3.05 -48.53 26.52
N MET A 396 2.80 -47.68 25.52
CA MET A 396 3.00 -46.23 25.63
C MET A 396 1.96 -45.44 24.84
N LYS A 397 1.66 -44.23 25.31
CA LYS A 397 0.77 -43.29 24.62
C LYS A 397 1.60 -42.32 23.78
N VAL A 398 1.39 -42.33 22.47
CA VAL A 398 2.25 -41.61 21.53
C VAL A 398 1.41 -40.75 20.60
N THR A 399 1.71 -39.46 20.53
CA THR A 399 1.13 -38.52 19.56
C THR A 399 2.14 -38.18 18.47
N ALA A 400 1.75 -38.34 17.20
CA ALA A 400 2.59 -37.91 16.08
C ALA A 400 1.78 -37.35 14.90
N LEU A 401 2.45 -36.67 13.96
CA LEU A 401 1.79 -36.22 12.72
C LEU A 401 1.53 -37.39 11.78
N ARG A 402 2.39 -38.41 11.82
CA ARG A 402 2.25 -39.60 11.00
C ARG A 402 2.95 -40.78 11.68
N PHE A 403 2.32 -41.95 11.60
CA PHE A 403 2.95 -43.22 11.93
C PHE A 403 3.18 -44.01 10.64
N THR A 404 4.30 -44.71 10.52
CA THR A 404 4.40 -45.79 9.54
C THR A 404 3.49 -46.94 9.97
N GLU A 405 2.84 -47.63 9.03
CA GLU A 405 1.87 -48.71 9.31
C GLU A 405 2.45 -49.77 10.25
N ARG A 406 3.68 -50.23 9.98
CA ARG A 406 4.39 -51.19 10.84
C ARG A 406 4.60 -50.68 12.27
N ALA A 407 4.97 -49.40 12.42
CA ALA A 407 5.14 -48.82 13.75
C ALA A 407 3.82 -48.73 14.52
N ARG A 408 2.74 -48.33 13.84
CA ARG A 408 1.40 -48.27 14.45
C ARG A 408 0.96 -49.66 14.92
N ALA A 409 1.02 -50.65 14.03
CA ALA A 409 0.62 -52.02 14.34
C ALA A 409 1.40 -52.61 15.53
N ARG A 410 2.70 -52.30 15.63
CA ARG A 410 3.53 -52.77 16.75
C ARG A 410 3.22 -52.07 18.07
N ILE A 411 2.93 -50.77 18.05
CA ILE A 411 2.52 -50.03 19.26
C ILE A 411 1.16 -50.54 19.75
N GLU A 412 0.19 -50.70 18.84
CA GLU A 412 -1.15 -51.22 19.18
C GLU A 412 -1.09 -52.66 19.69
N LYS A 413 -0.27 -53.52 19.05
CA LYS A 413 -0.05 -54.90 19.53
C LYS A 413 0.57 -54.96 20.92
N ALA A 414 1.40 -53.98 21.27
CA ALA A 414 1.99 -53.85 22.60
C ALA A 414 1.01 -53.26 23.65
N GLY A 415 -0.25 -52.99 23.29
CA GLY A 415 -1.23 -52.35 24.17
C GLY A 415 -1.02 -50.84 24.33
N GLY A 416 -0.20 -50.23 23.48
CA GLY A 416 0.00 -48.79 23.41
C GLY A 416 -1.07 -48.07 22.58
N GLU A 417 -1.08 -46.74 22.65
CA GLU A 417 -2.09 -45.91 22.01
C GLU A 417 -1.46 -44.89 21.06
N CYS A 418 -1.89 -44.89 19.80
CA CYS A 418 -1.45 -43.93 18.78
C CYS A 418 -2.45 -42.78 18.63
N LEU A 419 -2.07 -41.59 19.09
CA LEU A 419 -2.90 -40.38 19.08
C LEU A 419 -2.53 -39.43 17.93
N THR A 420 -3.53 -38.71 17.44
CA THR A 420 -3.36 -37.54 16.57
C THR A 420 -3.32 -36.24 17.38
N PHE A 421 -2.87 -35.14 16.77
CA PHE A 421 -2.69 -33.86 17.47
C PHE A 421 -4.02 -33.19 17.88
N ASP A 422 -5.09 -33.43 17.14
CA ASP A 422 -6.46 -33.05 17.49
C ASP A 422 -6.96 -33.83 18.72
N GLN A 423 -6.72 -35.14 18.78
CA GLN A 423 -7.03 -35.96 19.96
C GLN A 423 -6.20 -35.55 21.19
N LEU A 424 -4.93 -35.22 20.99
CA LEU A 424 -4.07 -34.69 22.06
C LEU A 424 -4.62 -33.37 22.62
N ALA A 425 -5.10 -32.47 21.75
CA ALA A 425 -5.66 -31.20 22.18
C ALA A 425 -6.93 -31.38 23.04
N LEU A 426 -7.73 -32.41 22.79
CA LEU A 426 -8.90 -32.75 23.62
C LEU A 426 -8.50 -33.27 25.01
N ARG A 427 -7.46 -34.11 25.08
CA ARG A 427 -7.02 -34.73 26.36
C ARG A 427 -6.18 -33.80 27.22
N ALA A 428 -5.24 -33.09 26.60
CA ALA A 428 -4.25 -32.27 27.29
C ALA A 428 -4.13 -30.90 26.61
N PRO A 429 -5.17 -30.03 26.70
CA PRO A 429 -5.20 -28.74 26.03
C PRO A 429 -4.07 -27.80 26.47
N LEU A 430 -3.55 -27.98 27.69
CA LEU A 430 -2.42 -27.21 28.24
C LEU A 430 -1.06 -27.92 28.07
N GLY A 431 -1.04 -29.19 27.65
CA GLY A 431 0.16 -30.02 27.57
C GLY A 431 0.55 -30.73 28.89
N GLN A 432 -0.38 -30.86 29.83
CA GLN A 432 -0.14 -31.59 31.09
C GLN A 432 0.21 -33.06 30.83
N ASN A 433 1.14 -33.61 31.61
CA ASN A 433 1.59 -35.01 31.49
C ASN A 433 2.09 -35.42 30.09
N THR A 434 2.70 -34.48 29.37
CA THR A 434 3.28 -34.75 28.04
C THR A 434 4.80 -34.59 28.02
N VAL A 435 5.47 -35.29 27.10
CA VAL A 435 6.90 -35.18 26.83
C VAL A 435 7.10 -34.81 25.36
N LEU A 436 7.62 -33.61 25.09
CA LEU A 436 7.92 -33.17 23.72
C LEU A 436 9.24 -33.73 23.22
N LEU A 437 9.16 -34.68 22.30
CA LEU A 437 10.32 -35.32 21.68
C LEU A 437 10.63 -34.72 20.31
N ARG A 438 11.84 -34.97 19.80
CA ARG A 438 12.27 -34.55 18.46
C ARG A 438 13.24 -35.56 17.86
N GLY A 439 13.05 -35.90 16.59
CA GLY A 439 14.01 -36.70 15.83
C GLY A 439 15.36 -36.00 15.61
N PRO A 440 16.43 -36.76 15.32
CA PRO A 440 17.76 -36.21 15.07
C PRO A 440 17.79 -35.40 13.78
N LYS A 441 17.97 -34.08 13.90
CA LYS A 441 17.96 -33.17 12.73
C LYS A 441 19.25 -33.24 11.90
N ASN A 442 20.40 -33.39 12.57
CA ASN A 442 21.72 -33.24 11.96
C ASN A 442 22.34 -34.56 11.48
N SER A 443 21.66 -35.71 11.65
CA SER A 443 22.15 -37.02 11.22
C SER A 443 21.96 -37.30 9.71
N ARG A 444 21.36 -36.37 8.97
CA ARG A 444 21.09 -36.51 7.53
C ARG A 444 22.37 -36.43 6.72
N GLU A 445 22.40 -37.13 5.58
CA GLU A 445 23.54 -37.15 4.67
C GLU A 445 23.97 -35.74 4.22
N ALA A 446 23.02 -34.88 3.87
CA ALA A 446 23.30 -33.50 3.45
C ALA A 446 24.07 -32.71 4.54
N VAL A 447 23.78 -32.95 5.82
CA VAL A 447 24.42 -32.21 6.93
C VAL A 447 25.86 -32.64 7.13
N LYS A 448 26.25 -33.84 6.69
CA LYS A 448 27.66 -34.27 6.73
C LYS A 448 28.56 -33.43 5.82
N HIS A 449 28.00 -32.73 4.84
CA HIS A 449 28.72 -31.84 3.94
C HIS A 449 28.73 -30.37 4.41
N PHE A 450 28.12 -30.06 5.56
CA PHE A 450 28.10 -28.73 6.13
C PHE A 450 29.09 -28.60 7.29
N GLY A 451 29.59 -27.38 7.50
CA GLY A 451 30.61 -27.08 8.51
C GLY A 451 31.89 -26.53 7.87
N PRO A 452 33.02 -26.54 8.61
CA PRO A 452 34.32 -26.15 8.08
C PRO A 452 34.65 -26.95 6.82
N ALA A 453 35.21 -26.31 5.79
CA ALA A 453 35.43 -26.96 4.50
C ALA A 453 36.29 -28.24 4.62
N PRO A 454 36.04 -29.26 3.77
CA PRO A 454 36.88 -30.45 3.75
C PRO A 454 38.31 -30.05 3.33
N GLY A 455 39.29 -30.28 4.20
CA GLY A 455 40.67 -29.82 3.98
C GLY A 455 41.14 -28.70 4.92
N VAL A 456 40.28 -28.26 5.85
CA VAL A 456 40.68 -27.48 7.04
C VAL A 456 41.07 -28.45 8.17
N PRO A 457 42.15 -28.20 8.94
CA PRO A 457 42.53 -29.02 10.08
C PRO A 457 41.36 -29.25 11.04
N HIS A 458 41.21 -30.49 11.53
CA HIS A 458 40.12 -30.91 12.43
C HIS A 458 38.69 -30.82 11.85
N SER A 459 38.55 -30.64 10.52
CA SER A 459 37.23 -30.72 9.87
C SER A 459 36.80 -32.18 9.67
N ASN A 460 35.59 -32.50 10.15
CA ASN A 460 34.92 -33.78 9.91
C ASN A 460 33.94 -33.73 8.72
N THR A 461 33.94 -32.63 7.95
CA THR A 461 33.03 -32.43 6.82
C THR A 461 33.35 -33.40 5.69
N LYS A 462 32.33 -34.11 5.22
CA LYS A 462 32.43 -35.04 4.10
C LYS A 462 32.61 -34.27 2.78
N PRO A 463 33.60 -34.61 1.94
CA PRO A 463 33.74 -34.00 0.63
C PRO A 463 32.67 -34.49 -0.37
N TYR A 464 32.34 -33.65 -1.35
CA TYR A 464 31.47 -34.02 -2.47
C TYR A 464 32.29 -34.78 -3.52
N VAL A 465 32.18 -36.11 -3.51
CA VAL A 465 32.96 -37.00 -4.39
C VAL A 465 32.02 -37.80 -5.28
N ARG A 466 32.39 -37.96 -6.56
CA ARG A 466 31.60 -38.73 -7.55
C ARG A 466 31.39 -40.18 -7.14
N HIS A 467 32.45 -40.85 -6.68
CA HIS A 467 32.40 -42.24 -6.21
C HIS A 467 33.32 -42.46 -5.01
N LYS A 468 33.02 -43.48 -4.21
CA LYS A 468 33.94 -43.95 -3.16
C LYS A 468 35.04 -44.80 -3.80
N GLY A 469 36.29 -44.63 -3.37
CA GLY A 469 37.38 -45.50 -3.81
C GLY A 469 38.75 -44.89 -3.61
N ARG A 470 39.82 -45.64 -3.91
CA ARG A 470 41.21 -45.13 -3.82
C ARG A 470 41.51 -44.02 -4.83
N LYS A 471 40.84 -44.06 -5.99
CA LYS A 471 41.07 -43.14 -7.12
C LYS A 471 40.44 -41.75 -6.92
N PHE A 472 39.55 -41.58 -5.93
CA PHE A 472 38.79 -40.35 -5.75
C PHE A 472 39.14 -39.69 -4.40
N GLU A 473 39.81 -38.53 -4.46
CA GLU A 473 40.12 -37.64 -3.31
C GLU A 473 40.75 -38.32 -2.08
N LYS A 474 41.63 -39.32 -2.30
CA LYS A 474 42.37 -40.03 -1.23
C LYS A 474 43.90 -39.92 -1.31
N ALA A 475 44.43 -39.05 -2.17
CA ALA A 475 45.86 -38.89 -2.42
C ALA A 475 46.45 -37.69 -1.65
N ARG A 476 46.77 -36.59 -2.35
CA ARG A 476 47.34 -35.38 -1.75
C ARG A 476 46.37 -34.75 -0.75
N GLY A 477 46.86 -34.31 0.42
CA GLY A 477 46.05 -33.68 1.47
C GLY A 477 45.35 -34.65 2.42
N LYS A 478 45.31 -35.96 2.13
CA LYS A 478 44.72 -37.00 3.01
C LYS A 478 45.75 -37.96 3.62
N ARG A 479 46.98 -37.98 3.08
CA ARG A 479 48.05 -38.88 3.52
C ARG A 479 49.33 -38.09 3.75
N LYS A 480 50.05 -38.39 4.84
CA LYS A 480 51.36 -37.78 5.14
C LYS A 480 52.36 -38.01 4.00
N SER A 481 52.32 -39.19 3.37
CA SER A 481 53.22 -39.57 2.27
C SER A 481 52.97 -38.85 0.93
N ARG A 482 51.92 -38.02 0.82
CA ARG A 482 51.56 -37.31 -0.41
C ARG A 482 51.40 -35.80 -0.11
N GLY A 483 52.51 -35.15 0.22
CA GLY A 483 52.62 -33.71 0.44
C GLY A 483 52.28 -33.29 1.88
N PHE A 484 51.02 -33.39 2.28
CA PHE A 484 50.56 -33.03 3.63
C PHE A 484 49.28 -33.80 3.99
N LYS A 485 48.96 -33.85 5.29
CA LYS A 485 47.72 -34.46 5.81
C LYS A 485 46.94 -33.42 6.59
N VAL A 486 45.69 -33.21 6.18
CA VAL A 486 44.69 -32.41 6.89
C VAL A 486 43.75 -33.32 7.67
#